data_AF-A0A169YI91-F1
#
_entry.id   AF-A0A169YI91-F1
#
_cell.length_a   1.000
_cell.length_b   1.000
_cell.length_c   1.000
_cell.angle_alpha   90.00
_cell.angle_beta   90.00
_cell.angle_gamma   90.00
#
_symmetry.space_group_name_H-M   'P 1'
#
loop_
_entity.id
_entity.type
_entity.pdbx_description
1 polymer ?
#
loop_
_entity_poly.entity_id
_entity_poly.type
_entity_poly.pdbx_seq_one_letter_code
_entity_poly.pdbx_strand_id
1 'polypeptide(L)'
;MSAESRRHLTNRRTRFRSSTNNERGTVADDELDVAAARHMYPATRPAADISTTAATDKLKEATQLRPAGFVGLGFTMLFLGLHQCLCTSPRHHRRGRSQVLLFLTACSAAAQLIAGVRDGPRDGTFGVVFHGAHSVVWMTAAALLQLLAPPHPQLGADERKPHAGGGGRTTLSVAASMLLMAAAFACLGCAVAARRARTPVLLLLASVGLGLLCLSRAAFQMPGADDAAGAAEDMNRYGGGFLLVSSFLAFRTALHAGRRRRLECTRVLAGGGGEPS
;
A
#
# COMPACT_ATOMS: atom_id res chain seq x y z
N MET A 1 -26.95 15.98 -41.51
CA MET A 1 -25.91 15.01 -41.09
C MET A 1 -26.46 13.61 -41.31
N SER A 2 -25.94 12.85 -42.28
CA SER A 2 -26.51 11.60 -42.77
C SER A 2 -26.25 10.41 -41.83
N ALA A 3 -27.25 9.52 -41.71
CA ALA A 3 -27.33 8.38 -40.80
C ALA A 3 -26.43 7.17 -41.15
N GLU A 4 -25.56 7.28 -42.16
CA GLU A 4 -24.77 6.15 -42.69
C GLU A 4 -23.39 5.95 -42.06
N SER A 5 -22.89 6.89 -41.25
CA SER A 5 -21.50 6.81 -40.72
C SER A 5 -21.33 5.93 -39.46
N ARG A 6 -22.37 5.21 -39.00
CA ARG A 6 -22.37 4.49 -37.71
C ARG A 6 -22.11 2.98 -37.77
N ARG A 7 -21.77 2.38 -38.93
CA ARG A 7 -21.74 0.92 -39.08
C ARG A 7 -20.36 0.23 -39.15
N HIS A 8 -19.24 0.91 -38.95
CA HIS A 8 -17.92 0.30 -39.24
C HIS A 8 -16.93 0.11 -38.08
N LEU A 9 -17.35 0.13 -36.80
CA LEU A 9 -16.43 -0.05 -35.66
C LEU A 9 -16.73 -1.24 -34.74
N THR A 10 -17.33 -2.31 -35.26
CA THR A 10 -17.56 -3.55 -34.50
C THR A 10 -17.09 -4.79 -35.25
N ASN A 11 -15.77 -4.94 -35.47
CA ASN A 11 -15.18 -6.27 -35.66
C ASN A 11 -13.65 -6.26 -35.56
N ARG A 12 -13.11 -6.35 -34.34
CA ARG A 12 -11.74 -6.85 -34.15
C ARG A 12 -11.68 -7.78 -32.94
N ARG A 13 -12.32 -8.93 -33.10
CA ARG A 13 -12.29 -10.07 -32.18
C ARG A 13 -10.97 -10.81 -32.43
N THR A 14 -9.92 -10.47 -31.69
CA THR A 14 -8.64 -11.21 -31.73
C THR A 14 -8.79 -12.52 -30.98
N ARG A 15 -8.89 -13.63 -31.73
CA ARG A 15 -8.75 -14.99 -31.21
C ARG A 15 -7.31 -15.19 -30.73
N PHE A 16 -7.11 -15.27 -29.42
CA PHE A 16 -5.91 -15.90 -28.86
C PHE A 16 -6.07 -17.42 -28.99
N ARG A 17 -5.26 -18.03 -29.86
CA ARG A 17 -5.06 -19.49 -29.91
C ARG A 17 -4.08 -19.86 -28.79
N SER A 18 -4.53 -20.66 -27.83
CA SER A 18 -3.64 -21.37 -26.90
C SER A 18 -3.02 -22.56 -27.64
N SER A 19 -1.71 -22.50 -27.88
CA SER A 19 -0.93 -23.68 -28.27
C SER A 19 -0.55 -24.43 -27.00
N THR A 20 -1.10 -25.63 -26.81
CA THR A 20 -0.66 -26.58 -25.80
C THR A 20 0.04 -27.72 -26.54
N ASN A 21 1.35 -27.60 -26.72
CA ASN A 21 2.15 -28.73 -27.18
C ASN A 21 2.52 -29.58 -25.96
N ASN A 22 1.84 -30.71 -25.87
CA ASN A 22 2.25 -31.88 -25.10
C ASN A 22 3.39 -32.56 -25.88
N GLU A 23 4.63 -32.40 -25.44
CA GLU A 23 5.70 -33.35 -25.80
C GLU A 23 5.81 -34.38 -24.68
N ARG A 24 5.14 -35.50 -24.93
CA ARG A 24 5.17 -36.72 -24.14
C ARG A 24 6.34 -37.56 -24.67
N GLY A 25 7.53 -37.36 -24.12
CA GLY A 25 8.68 -38.21 -24.37
C GLY A 25 8.69 -39.39 -23.41
N THR A 26 8.24 -40.55 -23.87
CA THR A 26 8.51 -41.85 -23.25
C THR A 26 9.87 -42.34 -23.72
N VAL A 27 10.84 -42.46 -22.81
CA VAL A 27 12.02 -43.31 -23.00
C VAL A 27 12.07 -44.24 -21.82
N ALA A 28 12.06 -45.53 -22.15
CA ALA A 28 12.13 -46.65 -21.23
C ALA A 28 13.50 -46.74 -20.56
N ASP A 29 13.45 -47.24 -19.33
CA ASP A 29 14.37 -48.15 -18.67
C ASP A 29 15.77 -48.30 -19.28
N ASP A 30 16.76 -47.83 -18.55
CA ASP A 30 18.04 -48.52 -18.41
C ASP A 30 18.50 -48.41 -16.95
N GLU A 31 18.47 -49.56 -16.28
CA GLU A 31 19.22 -49.86 -15.07
C GLU A 31 20.70 -49.51 -15.29
N LEU A 32 21.25 -48.56 -14.52
CA LEU A 32 22.69 -48.44 -14.39
C LEU A 32 23.09 -47.95 -12.97
N ASP A 33 23.50 -48.92 -12.17
CA ASP A 33 24.50 -48.87 -11.10
C ASP A 33 24.49 -47.71 -10.09
N VAL A 34 23.80 -47.97 -8.98
CA VAL A 34 23.81 -47.19 -7.73
C VAL A 34 25.05 -47.47 -6.85
N ALA A 35 26.11 -48.10 -7.36
CA ALA A 35 27.21 -48.59 -6.52
C ALA A 35 28.60 -47.92 -6.71
N ALA A 36 28.81 -47.04 -7.69
CA ALA A 36 30.17 -46.65 -8.09
C ALA A 36 30.53 -45.14 -7.98
N ALA A 37 29.83 -44.34 -7.18
CA ALA A 37 30.17 -42.92 -6.96
C ALA A 37 30.40 -42.52 -5.49
N ARG A 38 30.70 -43.50 -4.64
CA ARG A 38 31.33 -43.25 -3.33
C ARG A 38 32.81 -43.54 -3.47
N HIS A 39 33.62 -42.54 -3.79
CA HIS A 39 35.00 -42.32 -3.31
C HIS A 39 35.70 -41.28 -4.19
N MET A 40 36.56 -40.49 -3.55
CA MET A 40 37.49 -39.49 -4.12
C MET A 40 36.93 -38.13 -4.53
N TYR A 41 36.64 -37.29 -3.52
CA TYR A 41 37.22 -35.95 -3.44
C TYR A 41 37.35 -35.56 -1.95
N PRO A 42 38.54 -35.25 -1.42
CA PRO A 42 38.66 -34.60 -0.13
C PRO A 42 38.38 -33.11 -0.36
N ALA A 43 37.11 -32.74 -0.38
CA ALA A 43 36.75 -31.32 -0.26
C ALA A 43 36.93 -30.94 1.22
N THR A 44 38.07 -30.32 1.51
CA THR A 44 38.31 -29.55 2.71
C THR A 44 37.12 -28.62 2.91
N ARG A 45 36.25 -28.97 3.86
CA ARG A 45 35.10 -28.18 4.27
C ARG A 45 35.66 -26.95 4.98
N PRO A 46 35.59 -25.72 4.45
CA PRO A 46 35.77 -24.57 5.31
C PRO A 46 34.61 -24.62 6.30
N ALA A 47 34.94 -24.69 7.59
CA ALA A 47 34.01 -24.44 8.66
C ALA A 47 33.54 -22.98 8.57
N ALA A 48 32.66 -22.72 7.60
CA ALA A 48 31.82 -21.56 7.59
C ALA A 48 30.64 -21.86 8.51
N ASP A 49 30.92 -21.85 9.82
CA ASP A 49 29.94 -21.43 10.83
C ASP A 49 29.70 -19.92 10.63
N ILE A 50 29.25 -19.54 9.44
CA ILE A 50 28.68 -18.22 9.20
C ILE A 50 27.29 -18.31 9.80
N SER A 51 27.23 -17.94 11.08
CA SER A 51 26.09 -17.49 11.85
C SER A 51 24.89 -17.06 10.99
N THR A 52 24.12 -18.04 10.49
CA THR A 52 22.81 -17.80 9.89
C THR A 52 21.82 -17.33 10.96
N THR A 53 22.11 -17.61 12.23
CA THR A 53 21.37 -17.11 13.39
C THR A 53 21.48 -15.58 13.50
N ALA A 54 22.67 -14.98 13.37
CA ALA A 54 22.83 -13.52 13.47
C ALA A 54 22.12 -12.74 12.35
N ALA A 55 22.08 -13.27 11.12
CA ALA A 55 21.36 -12.61 10.02
C ALA A 55 19.83 -12.71 10.19
N THR A 56 19.33 -13.84 10.68
CA THR A 56 17.90 -14.01 11.00
C THR A 56 17.48 -13.25 12.25
N ASP A 57 18.37 -13.09 13.23
CA ASP A 57 18.09 -12.34 14.45
C ASP A 57 18.12 -10.84 14.19
N LYS A 58 19.05 -10.32 13.37
CA LYS A 58 19.02 -8.92 12.91
C LYS A 58 17.76 -8.59 12.12
N LEU A 59 17.21 -9.53 11.35
CA LEU A 59 15.94 -9.35 10.63
C LEU A 59 14.73 -9.37 11.59
N LYS A 60 14.77 -10.20 12.65
CA LYS A 60 13.76 -10.21 13.72
C LYS A 60 13.80 -8.92 14.56
N GLU A 61 14.99 -8.39 14.82
CA GLU A 61 15.19 -7.10 15.50
C GLU A 61 14.70 -5.94 14.63
N ALA A 62 15.06 -5.93 13.34
CA ALA A 62 14.62 -4.92 12.37
C ALA A 62 13.11 -4.92 12.09
N THR A 63 12.37 -5.94 12.55
CA THR A 63 10.90 -6.01 12.44
C THR A 63 10.18 -5.71 13.76
N GLN A 64 10.85 -5.20 14.79
CA GLN A 64 10.21 -4.63 15.98
C GLN A 64 9.56 -3.27 15.70
N LEU A 65 8.59 -3.26 14.78
CA LEU A 65 7.80 -2.07 14.46
C LEU A 65 6.97 -1.65 15.68
N ARG A 66 7.04 -0.37 16.05
CA ARG A 66 6.33 0.15 17.22
C ARG A 66 4.83 0.30 16.97
N PRO A 67 4.01 0.03 18.00
CA PRO A 67 2.55 0.12 17.88
C PRO A 67 2.08 1.54 17.55
N ALA A 68 2.80 2.57 17.99
CA ALA A 68 2.43 3.97 17.76
C ALA A 68 2.37 4.33 16.25
N GLY A 69 3.37 3.89 15.47
CA GLY A 69 3.38 4.13 14.03
C GLY A 69 2.21 3.47 13.30
N PHE A 70 1.82 2.26 13.73
CA PHE A 70 0.63 1.58 13.19
C PHE A 70 -0.69 2.22 13.61
N VAL A 71 -0.77 2.82 14.81
CA VAL A 71 -1.97 3.57 15.23
C VAL A 71 -2.15 4.80 14.36
N GLY A 72 -1.09 5.61 14.14
CA GLY A 72 -1.15 6.77 13.27
C GLY A 72 -1.49 6.40 11.82
N LEU A 73 -0.90 5.32 11.32
CA LEU A 73 -1.21 4.75 10.02
C LEU A 73 -2.69 4.30 9.94
N GLY A 74 -3.20 3.65 10.98
CA GLY A 74 -4.60 3.21 11.07
C GLY A 74 -5.59 4.36 11.01
N PHE A 75 -5.33 5.46 11.72
CA PHE A 75 -6.16 6.66 11.65
C PHE A 75 -6.10 7.34 10.28
N THR A 76 -4.91 7.46 9.69
CA THR A 76 -4.73 8.02 8.35
C THR A 76 -5.61 7.31 7.33
N MET A 77 -5.57 5.97 7.34
CA MET A 77 -6.38 5.14 6.44
C MET A 77 -7.87 5.16 6.78
N LEU A 78 -8.24 5.26 8.06
CA LEU A 78 -9.63 5.36 8.48
C LEU A 78 -10.26 6.63 7.90
N PHE A 79 -9.63 7.78 8.13
CA PHE A 79 -10.19 9.06 7.70
C PHE A 79 -10.18 9.20 6.18
N LEU A 80 -9.11 8.75 5.53
CA LEU A 80 -9.05 8.76 4.07
C LEU A 80 -10.06 7.77 3.47
N GLY A 81 -10.17 6.56 4.03
CA GLY A 81 -11.15 5.57 3.59
C GLY A 81 -12.58 6.07 3.73
N LEU A 82 -12.93 6.67 4.88
CA LEU A 82 -14.22 7.31 5.08
C LEU A 82 -14.46 8.46 4.10
N HIS A 83 -13.44 9.28 3.82
CA HIS A 83 -13.55 10.34 2.82
C HIS A 83 -13.90 9.76 1.44
N GLN A 84 -13.20 8.71 1.03
CA GLN A 84 -13.43 8.07 -0.27
C GLN A 84 -14.79 7.37 -0.35
N CYS A 85 -15.26 6.74 0.73
CA CYS A 85 -16.57 6.09 0.73
C CYS A 85 -17.76 7.06 0.85
N LEU A 86 -17.63 8.13 1.65
CA LEU A 86 -18.75 8.99 2.03
C LEU A 86 -18.83 10.30 1.22
N CYS A 87 -17.69 10.82 0.76
CA CYS A 87 -17.61 12.17 0.20
C CYS A 87 -17.41 12.21 -1.32
N THR A 88 -17.13 11.08 -1.96
CA THR A 88 -16.97 11.00 -3.42
C THR A 88 -18.29 10.81 -4.16
N SER A 89 -19.39 10.56 -3.45
CA SER A 89 -20.69 10.39 -4.09
C SER A 89 -21.30 11.74 -4.47
N PRO A 90 -21.78 11.91 -5.73
CA PRO A 90 -22.35 13.16 -6.22
C PRO A 90 -23.64 13.57 -5.50
N ARG A 91 -24.33 12.63 -4.84
CA ARG A 91 -25.58 12.89 -4.11
C ARG A 91 -25.38 13.48 -2.71
N HIS A 92 -24.17 13.46 -2.17
CA HIS A 92 -23.87 13.89 -0.80
C HIS A 92 -22.66 14.82 -0.73
N HIS A 93 -22.71 15.93 -1.47
CA HIS A 93 -21.73 17.02 -1.33
C HIS A 93 -21.93 17.81 -0.02
N ARG A 94 -21.64 17.19 1.14
CA ARG A 94 -21.35 17.93 2.38
C ARG A 94 -19.86 18.30 2.42
N ARG A 95 -19.52 19.36 1.68
CA ARG A 95 -18.16 19.93 1.53
C ARG A 95 -17.39 20.07 2.86
N GLY A 96 -18.07 20.46 3.94
CA GLY A 96 -17.44 20.57 5.27
C GLY A 96 -16.95 19.25 5.87
N ARG A 97 -17.64 18.13 5.61
CA ARG A 97 -17.21 16.80 6.11
C ARG A 97 -15.97 16.30 5.38
N SER A 98 -15.88 16.57 4.08
CA SER A 98 -14.74 16.19 3.25
C SER A 98 -13.44 16.87 3.72
N GLN A 99 -13.48 18.18 3.97
CA GLN A 99 -12.31 18.93 4.43
C GLN A 99 -11.82 18.47 5.81
N VAL A 100 -12.73 18.21 6.74
CA VAL A 100 -12.37 17.70 8.08
C VAL A 100 -11.67 16.34 7.99
N LEU A 101 -12.19 15.43 7.16
CA LEU A 101 -11.57 14.11 6.99
C LEU A 101 -10.18 14.21 6.36
N LEU A 102 -10.00 15.07 5.34
CA LEU A 102 -8.68 15.29 4.73
C LEU A 102 -7.69 15.96 5.69
N PHE A 103 -8.15 16.88 6.52
CA PHE A 103 -7.34 17.50 7.57
C PHE A 103 -6.91 16.46 8.61
N LEU A 104 -7.84 15.61 9.08
CA LEU A 104 -7.53 14.53 10.01
C LEU A 104 -6.57 13.49 9.41
N THR A 105 -6.69 13.18 8.12
CA THR A 105 -5.71 12.37 7.39
C THR A 105 -4.31 13.00 7.44
N ALA A 106 -4.20 14.30 7.15
CA ALA A 106 -2.93 15.02 7.21
C ALA A 106 -2.33 15.05 8.63
N CYS A 107 -3.15 15.34 9.66
CA CYS A 107 -2.70 15.33 11.05
C CYS A 107 -2.23 13.94 11.49
N SER A 108 -2.94 12.88 11.11
CA SER A 108 -2.57 11.50 11.45
C SER A 108 -1.26 11.08 10.77
N ALA A 109 -1.07 11.50 9.51
CA ALA A 109 0.16 11.28 8.78
C ALA A 109 1.35 12.05 9.40
N ALA A 110 1.12 13.31 9.83
CA ALA A 110 2.13 14.10 10.54
C ALA A 110 2.50 13.47 11.90
N ALA A 111 1.51 12.97 12.66
CA ALA A 111 1.76 12.27 13.92
C ALA A 111 2.58 10.99 13.69
N GLN A 112 2.30 10.25 12.62
CA GLN A 112 3.09 9.08 12.22
C GLN A 112 4.53 9.45 11.83
N LEU A 113 4.75 10.61 11.19
CA LEU A 113 6.08 11.09 10.85
C LEU A 113 6.87 11.44 12.11
N ILE A 114 6.26 12.19 13.03
CA ILE A 114 6.87 12.56 14.31
C ILE A 114 7.23 11.31 15.11
N ALA A 115 6.34 10.32 15.17
CA ALA A 115 6.64 9.04 15.81
C ALA A 115 7.83 8.34 15.14
N GLY A 116 7.87 8.29 13.80
CA GLY A 116 8.97 7.68 13.04
C GLY A 116 10.32 8.37 13.29
N VAL A 117 10.35 9.71 13.33
CA VAL A 117 11.59 10.47 13.62
C VAL A 117 12.03 10.29 15.07
N ARG A 118 11.09 10.38 16.03
CA ARG A 118 11.39 10.25 17.46
C ARG A 118 11.92 8.86 17.83
N ASP A 119 11.39 7.83 17.18
CA ASP A 119 11.72 6.44 17.47
C ASP A 119 12.89 5.91 16.61
N GLY A 120 13.36 6.70 15.64
CA GLY A 120 14.37 6.29 14.68
C GLY A 120 15.75 5.88 15.22
N PRO A 121 16.28 6.53 16.27
CA PRO A 121 17.52 6.07 16.89
C PRO A 121 17.41 4.70 17.60
N ARG A 122 16.18 4.18 17.82
CA ARG A 122 15.92 3.00 18.65
C ARG A 122 15.40 1.78 17.88
N ASP A 123 14.70 1.98 16.77
CA ASP A 123 13.94 0.91 16.07
C ASP A 123 14.58 0.42 14.75
N GLY A 124 15.79 0.87 14.45
CA GLY A 124 16.46 0.55 13.19
C GLY A 124 15.93 1.34 11.99
N THR A 125 16.73 1.38 10.92
CA THR A 125 16.46 2.19 9.73
C THR A 125 15.16 1.85 9.02
N PHE A 126 14.68 0.60 9.13
CA PHE A 126 13.46 0.16 8.45
C PHE A 126 12.20 0.88 8.93
N GLY A 127 12.00 1.03 10.25
CA GLY A 127 10.81 1.67 10.80
C GLY A 127 10.71 3.16 10.44
N VAL A 128 11.85 3.86 10.47
CA VAL A 128 11.94 5.28 10.09
C VAL A 128 11.60 5.48 8.63
N VAL A 129 12.23 4.69 7.75
CA VAL A 129 12.01 4.78 6.30
C VAL A 129 10.56 4.40 5.99
N PHE A 130 10.04 3.34 6.60
CA PHE A 130 8.67 2.88 6.37
C PHE A 130 7.64 3.92 6.81
N HIS A 131 7.69 4.37 8.07
CA HIS A 131 6.70 5.32 8.59
C HIS A 131 6.88 6.70 7.97
N GLY A 132 8.12 7.18 7.77
CA GLY A 132 8.40 8.46 7.16
C GLY A 132 7.94 8.54 5.71
N ALA A 133 8.29 7.55 4.88
CA ALA A 133 7.86 7.52 3.48
C ALA A 133 6.33 7.43 3.35
N HIS A 134 5.67 6.60 4.17
CA HIS A 134 4.21 6.51 4.17
C HIS A 134 3.56 7.84 4.59
N SER A 135 4.09 8.47 5.64
CA SER A 135 3.58 9.77 6.11
C SER A 135 3.66 10.85 5.03
N VAL A 136 4.78 10.93 4.31
CA VAL A 136 4.93 11.87 3.19
C VAL A 136 3.91 11.56 2.10
N VAL A 137 3.79 10.31 1.68
CA VAL A 137 2.80 9.89 0.66
C VAL A 137 1.38 10.29 1.07
N TRP A 138 0.97 10.04 2.31
CA TRP A 138 -0.37 10.37 2.78
C TRP A 138 -0.62 11.86 2.89
N MET A 139 0.38 12.64 3.34
CA MET A 139 0.27 14.10 3.37
C MET A 139 0.17 14.67 1.95
N THR A 140 1.00 14.19 1.02
CA THR A 140 0.95 14.63 -0.38
C THR A 140 -0.38 14.23 -1.03
N ALA A 141 -0.87 13.01 -0.80
CA ALA A 141 -2.17 12.58 -1.29
C ALA A 141 -3.32 13.43 -0.73
N ALA A 142 -3.31 13.73 0.57
CA ALA A 142 -4.31 14.60 1.18
C ALA A 142 -4.27 16.02 0.60
N ALA A 143 -3.06 16.59 0.43
CA ALA A 143 -2.89 17.91 -0.17
C ALA A 143 -3.37 17.95 -1.63
N LEU A 144 -3.03 16.94 -2.44
CA LEU A 144 -3.49 16.85 -3.82
C LEU A 144 -5.02 16.74 -3.91
N LEU A 145 -5.64 15.92 -3.05
CA LEU A 145 -7.11 15.82 -2.99
C LEU A 145 -7.77 17.14 -2.55
N GLN A 146 -7.16 17.88 -1.63
CA GLN A 146 -7.63 19.22 -1.25
C GLN A 146 -7.50 20.22 -2.41
N LEU A 147 -6.40 20.18 -3.17
CA LEU A 147 -6.17 21.05 -4.33
C LEU A 147 -7.10 20.70 -5.52
N LEU A 148 -7.47 19.43 -5.66
CA LEU A 148 -8.41 18.96 -6.68
C LEU A 148 -9.87 19.31 -6.34
N ALA A 149 -10.17 19.59 -5.07
CA ALA A 149 -11.51 20.02 -4.66
C ALA A 149 -11.90 21.34 -5.37
N PRO A 150 -13.11 21.44 -5.96
CA PRO A 150 -13.53 22.64 -6.69
C PRO A 150 -13.51 23.87 -5.76
N PRO A 151 -13.09 25.06 -6.23
CA PRO A 151 -13.09 26.29 -5.43
C PRO A 151 -14.51 26.66 -4.95
N HIS A 152 -14.60 27.48 -3.91
CA HIS A 152 -15.87 27.86 -3.29
C HIS A 152 -16.68 28.75 -4.23
N PRO A 153 -17.99 28.48 -4.48
CA PRO A 153 -18.82 29.37 -5.28
C PRO A 153 -19.29 30.63 -4.51
N GLN A 154 -18.56 31.10 -3.48
CA GLN A 154 -19.00 32.25 -2.67
C GLN A 154 -18.37 33.59 -3.03
N LEU A 155 -17.55 33.67 -4.08
CA LEU A 155 -17.25 34.96 -4.69
C LEU A 155 -18.11 35.11 -5.94
N GLY A 156 -19.12 35.97 -5.83
CA GLY A 156 -19.81 36.75 -6.87
C GLY A 156 -20.06 36.08 -8.22
N ALA A 157 -21.33 35.96 -8.59
CA ALA A 157 -21.80 35.47 -9.89
C ALA A 157 -21.44 36.37 -11.09
N ASP A 158 -20.66 37.44 -10.90
CA ASP A 158 -20.27 38.34 -11.99
C ASP A 158 -18.79 38.17 -12.34
N GLU A 159 -18.55 37.90 -13.63
CA GLU A 159 -17.25 37.93 -14.32
C GLU A 159 -16.22 36.81 -14.09
N ARG A 160 -16.62 35.55 -13.88
CA ARG A 160 -15.74 34.44 -14.29
C ARG A 160 -16.05 33.97 -15.71
N LYS A 161 -15.51 34.72 -16.69
CA LYS A 161 -15.13 34.10 -17.98
C LYS A 161 -14.39 32.80 -17.65
N PRO A 162 -14.79 31.63 -18.20
CA PRO A 162 -14.09 30.38 -17.98
C PRO A 162 -12.70 30.53 -18.60
N HIS A 163 -11.74 31.01 -17.82
CA HIS A 163 -10.36 31.10 -18.26
C HIS A 163 -9.92 29.69 -18.63
N ALA A 164 -9.27 29.60 -19.78
CA ALA A 164 -8.79 28.39 -20.45
C ALA A 164 -7.70 27.65 -19.66
N GLY A 165 -7.96 27.34 -18.39
CA GLY A 165 -7.08 26.69 -17.43
C GLY A 165 -7.44 25.22 -17.16
N GLY A 166 -8.17 24.57 -18.08
CA GLY A 166 -8.52 23.14 -17.98
C GLY A 166 -7.30 22.22 -17.92
N GLY A 167 -6.13 22.68 -18.39
CA GLY A 167 -4.87 21.96 -18.30
C GLY A 167 -4.41 21.70 -16.86
N GLY A 168 -4.56 22.67 -15.94
CA GLY A 168 -3.99 22.57 -14.59
C GLY A 168 -4.62 21.50 -13.70
N ARG A 169 -5.94 21.29 -13.81
CA ARG A 169 -6.63 20.21 -13.05
C ARG A 169 -6.29 18.84 -13.62
N THR A 170 -6.18 18.75 -14.94
CA THR A 170 -5.82 17.52 -15.65
C THR A 170 -4.39 17.10 -15.30
N THR A 171 -3.42 18.02 -15.33
CA THR A 171 -2.03 17.73 -14.95
C THR A 171 -1.90 17.32 -13.48
N LEU A 172 -2.62 17.99 -12.56
CA LEU A 172 -2.66 17.60 -11.14
C LEU A 172 -3.27 16.21 -10.93
N SER A 173 -4.34 15.86 -11.65
CA SER A 173 -4.96 14.52 -11.55
C SER A 173 -4.04 13.41 -12.05
N VAL A 174 -3.31 13.66 -13.15
CA VAL A 174 -2.31 12.72 -13.68
C VAL A 174 -1.14 12.58 -12.71
N ALA A 175 -0.61 13.68 -12.17
CA ALA A 175 0.47 13.66 -11.20
C ALA A 175 0.07 12.90 -9.91
N ALA A 176 -1.14 13.17 -9.40
CA ALA A 176 -1.69 12.44 -8.26
C ALA A 176 -1.82 10.95 -8.56
N SER A 177 -2.27 10.60 -9.76
CA SER A 177 -2.40 9.19 -10.14
C SER A 177 -1.06 8.47 -10.23
N MET A 178 -0.04 9.09 -10.82
CA MET A 178 1.32 8.54 -10.90
C MET A 178 1.93 8.37 -9.51
N LEU A 179 1.74 9.33 -8.61
CA LEU A 179 2.21 9.25 -7.23
C LEU A 179 1.53 8.09 -6.47
N LEU A 180 0.20 7.97 -6.59
CA LEU A 180 -0.55 6.88 -5.96
C LEU A 180 -0.15 5.51 -6.51
N MET A 181 0.12 5.42 -7.82
CA MET A 181 0.60 4.21 -8.47
C MET A 181 1.99 3.82 -7.95
N ALA A 182 2.93 4.76 -7.89
CA ALA A 182 4.27 4.52 -7.36
C ALA A 182 4.22 4.08 -5.89
N ALA A 183 3.39 4.73 -5.07
CA ALA A 183 3.17 4.35 -3.68
C ALA A 183 2.56 2.94 -3.55
N ALA A 184 1.63 2.58 -4.43
CA ALA A 184 1.05 1.24 -4.46
C ALA A 184 2.11 0.17 -4.75
N PHE A 185 2.97 0.39 -5.76
CA PHE A 185 4.06 -0.53 -6.09
C PHE A 185 5.10 -0.61 -4.97
N ALA A 186 5.41 0.50 -4.30
CA ALA A 186 6.25 0.48 -3.11
C ALA A 186 5.64 -0.38 -2.00
N CYS A 187 4.34 -0.26 -1.72
CA CYS A 187 3.65 -1.09 -0.73
C CYS A 187 3.69 -2.58 -1.09
N LEU A 188 3.42 -2.91 -2.35
CA LEU A 188 3.46 -4.30 -2.84
C LEU A 188 4.89 -4.87 -2.83
N GLY A 189 5.88 -4.07 -3.23
CA GLY A 189 7.30 -4.43 -3.13
C GLY A 189 7.73 -4.70 -1.69
N CYS A 190 7.33 -3.83 -0.76
CA CYS A 190 7.51 -4.05 0.67
C CYS A 190 6.78 -5.31 1.16
N ALA A 191 5.57 -5.60 0.66
CA ALA A 191 4.86 -6.83 1.01
C ALA A 191 5.61 -8.10 0.54
N VAL A 192 6.22 -8.06 -0.65
CA VAL A 192 7.06 -9.13 -1.18
C VAL A 192 8.32 -9.30 -0.33
N ALA A 193 9.00 -8.21 0.01
CA ALA A 193 10.17 -8.23 0.91
C ALA A 193 9.79 -8.72 2.32
N ALA A 194 8.59 -8.37 2.79
CA ALA A 194 8.03 -8.78 4.06
C ALA A 194 7.38 -10.18 4.04
N ARG A 195 7.56 -10.99 2.98
CA ARG A 195 7.07 -12.39 2.95
C ARG A 195 7.63 -13.26 4.07
N ARG A 196 8.83 -12.91 4.58
CA ARG A 196 9.44 -13.54 5.75
C ARG A 196 8.95 -12.96 7.08
N ALA A 197 8.23 -11.84 7.05
CA ALA A 197 7.66 -11.19 8.22
C ALA A 197 6.27 -11.76 8.56
N ARG A 198 5.69 -11.31 9.68
CA ARG A 198 4.40 -11.80 10.18
C ARG A 198 3.28 -11.53 9.16
N THR A 199 2.46 -12.56 8.91
CA THR A 199 1.26 -12.53 8.05
C THR A 199 0.38 -11.27 8.14
N PRO A 200 0.09 -10.67 9.31
CA PRO A 200 -0.74 -9.47 9.39
C PRO A 200 -0.14 -8.23 8.72
N VAL A 201 1.19 -8.08 8.68
CA VAL A 201 1.86 -6.93 8.02
C VAL A 201 1.79 -7.09 6.50
N LEU A 202 1.93 -8.32 6.01
CA LEU A 202 1.78 -8.63 4.58
C LEU A 202 0.36 -8.31 4.09
N LEU A 203 -0.67 -8.73 4.84
CA LEU A 203 -2.06 -8.43 4.51
C LEU A 203 -2.34 -6.92 4.53
N LEU A 204 -1.80 -6.21 5.52
CA LEU A 204 -1.89 -4.76 5.62
C LEU A 204 -1.28 -4.06 4.39
N LEU A 205 -0.05 -4.42 4.00
CA LEU A 205 0.63 -3.80 2.87
C LEU A 205 -0.05 -4.13 1.53
N ALA A 206 -0.52 -5.36 1.38
CA ALA A 206 -1.27 -5.77 0.20
C ALA A 206 -2.59 -4.99 0.08
N SER A 207 -3.37 -4.88 1.16
CA SER A 207 -4.64 -4.14 1.15
C SER A 207 -4.43 -2.65 0.91
N VAL A 208 -3.36 -2.04 1.46
CA VAL A 208 -2.97 -0.66 1.17
C VAL A 208 -2.63 -0.50 -0.31
N GLY A 209 -1.79 -1.38 -0.85
CA GLY A 209 -1.41 -1.36 -2.26
C GLY A 209 -2.62 -1.44 -3.19
N LEU A 210 -3.55 -2.38 -2.94
CA LEU A 210 -4.79 -2.49 -3.71
C LEU A 210 -5.66 -1.22 -3.61
N GLY A 211 -5.78 -0.64 -2.41
CA GLY A 211 -6.52 0.61 -2.21
C GLY A 211 -5.93 1.75 -3.02
N LEU A 212 -4.61 1.91 -3.00
CA LEU A 212 -3.89 2.94 -3.77
C LEU A 212 -4.00 2.72 -5.29
N LEU A 213 -3.98 1.49 -5.77
CA LEU A 213 -4.22 1.18 -7.20
C LEU A 213 -5.62 1.60 -7.64
N CYS A 214 -6.64 1.34 -6.81
CA CYS A 214 -8.01 1.75 -7.10
C CYS A 214 -8.12 3.28 -7.17
N LEU A 215 -7.52 3.99 -6.22
CA LEU A 215 -7.52 5.46 -6.19
C LEU A 215 -6.71 6.06 -7.36
N SER A 216 -5.58 5.46 -7.72
CA SER A 216 -4.81 5.85 -8.90
C SER A 216 -5.65 5.72 -10.18
N ARG A 217 -6.35 4.58 -10.35
CA ARG A 217 -7.25 4.37 -11.48
C ARG A 217 -8.38 5.39 -11.51
N ALA A 218 -9.02 5.66 -10.37
CA ALA A 218 -10.07 6.67 -10.26
C ALA A 218 -9.56 8.06 -10.67
N ALA A 219 -8.35 8.45 -10.24
CA ALA A 219 -7.73 9.71 -10.60
C ALA A 219 -7.43 9.83 -12.11
N PHE A 220 -7.03 8.74 -12.78
CA PHE A 220 -6.84 8.72 -14.24
C PHE A 220 -8.15 8.86 -15.02
N GLN A 221 -9.26 8.38 -14.47
CA GLN A 221 -10.56 8.38 -15.13
C GLN A 221 -11.32 9.70 -14.95
N MET A 222 -10.93 10.51 -13.95
CA MET A 222 -11.59 11.79 -13.61
C MET A 222 -11.63 12.83 -14.75
N PRO A 223 -10.64 12.92 -15.67
CA PRO A 223 -10.70 13.83 -16.82
C PRO A 223 -11.54 13.33 -18.01
N GLY A 224 -12.13 12.14 -17.93
CA GLY A 224 -12.84 11.49 -19.05
C GLY A 224 -14.32 11.83 -19.15
N ALA A 225 -14.89 11.59 -20.34
CA ALA A 225 -16.32 11.73 -20.69
C ALA A 225 -17.29 11.16 -19.64
N ASP A 226 -18.56 11.59 -19.68
CA ASP A 226 -19.61 11.26 -18.69
C ASP A 226 -19.71 9.75 -18.34
N ASP A 227 -19.43 8.86 -19.29
CA ASP A 227 -19.43 7.41 -19.09
C ASP A 227 -18.31 6.91 -18.13
N ALA A 228 -17.20 7.65 -18.03
CA ALA A 228 -16.06 7.32 -17.15
C ALA A 228 -16.26 7.78 -15.70
N ALA A 229 -17.20 8.70 -15.45
CA ALA A 229 -17.45 9.25 -14.13
C ALA A 229 -17.98 8.20 -13.15
N GLY A 230 -18.91 7.34 -13.59
CA GLY A 230 -19.44 6.25 -12.76
C GLY A 230 -18.37 5.23 -12.38
N ALA A 231 -17.52 4.84 -13.34
CA ALA A 231 -16.41 3.93 -13.07
C ALA A 231 -15.38 4.52 -12.09
N ALA A 232 -15.10 5.82 -12.18
CA ALA A 232 -14.21 6.51 -11.25
C ALA A 232 -14.80 6.56 -9.83
N GLU A 233 -16.11 6.78 -9.70
CA GLU A 233 -16.81 6.74 -8.40
C GLU A 233 -16.72 5.35 -7.76
N ASP A 234 -16.99 4.30 -8.52
CA ASP A 234 -16.88 2.93 -8.01
C ASP A 234 -15.44 2.59 -7.58
N MET A 235 -14.45 2.99 -8.37
CA MET A 235 -13.03 2.80 -8.01
C MET A 235 -12.64 3.59 -6.75
N ASN A 236 -13.17 4.79 -6.54
CA ASN A 236 -12.99 5.53 -5.29
C ASN A 236 -13.59 4.77 -4.10
N ARG A 237 -14.78 4.21 -4.24
CA ARG A 237 -15.44 3.41 -3.19
C ARG A 237 -14.66 2.13 -2.89
N TYR A 238 -14.19 1.41 -3.90
CA TYR A 238 -13.33 0.24 -3.69
C TYR A 238 -12.02 0.62 -3.00
N GLY A 239 -11.36 1.69 -3.45
CA GLY A 239 -10.18 2.24 -2.81
C GLY A 239 -10.43 2.57 -1.33
N GLY A 240 -11.53 3.27 -1.04
CA GLY A 240 -11.96 3.59 0.32
C GLY A 240 -12.20 2.34 1.17
N GLY A 241 -12.89 1.34 0.64
CA GLY A 241 -13.14 0.05 1.31
C GLY A 241 -11.84 -0.68 1.68
N PHE A 242 -10.88 -0.76 0.75
CA PHE A 242 -9.57 -1.34 1.03
C PHE A 242 -8.80 -0.56 2.10
N LEU A 243 -8.89 0.78 2.12
CA LEU A 243 -8.28 1.59 3.18
C LEU A 243 -8.94 1.36 4.55
N LEU A 244 -10.26 1.18 4.63
CA LEU A 244 -10.94 0.83 5.89
C LEU A 244 -10.51 -0.55 6.42
N VAL A 245 -10.40 -1.55 5.54
CA VAL A 245 -9.87 -2.87 5.91
C VAL A 245 -8.43 -2.76 6.40
N SER A 246 -7.62 -1.98 5.68
CA SER A 246 -6.22 -1.71 6.05
C SER A 246 -6.10 -0.99 7.39
N SER A 247 -7.02 -0.06 7.70
CA SER A 247 -7.09 0.59 9.00
C SER A 247 -7.31 -0.40 10.14
N PHE A 248 -8.27 -1.32 9.98
CA PHE A 248 -8.52 -2.38 10.97
C PHE A 248 -7.29 -3.28 11.15
N LEU A 249 -6.63 -3.66 10.05
CA LEU A 249 -5.41 -4.44 10.09
C LEU A 249 -4.27 -3.70 10.81
N ALA A 250 -4.12 -2.39 10.62
CA ALA A 250 -3.13 -1.56 11.29
C ALA A 250 -3.39 -1.46 12.81
N PHE A 251 -4.64 -1.29 13.24
CA PHE A 251 -4.97 -1.33 14.66
C PHE A 251 -4.71 -2.71 15.27
N ARG A 252 -5.05 -3.78 14.54
CA ARG A 252 -4.78 -5.15 14.98
C ARG A 252 -3.28 -5.42 15.13
N THR A 253 -2.45 -4.98 14.19
CA THR A 253 -0.99 -5.11 14.28
C THR A 253 -0.44 -4.32 15.46
N ALA A 254 -0.93 -3.10 15.70
CA ALA A 254 -0.57 -2.28 16.86
C ALA A 254 -0.92 -2.97 18.18
N LEU A 255 -2.13 -3.50 18.31
CA LEU A 255 -2.59 -4.20 19.52
C LEU A 255 -1.73 -5.45 19.80
N HIS A 256 -1.44 -6.26 18.78
CA HIS A 256 -0.57 -7.42 18.93
C HIS A 256 0.85 -7.04 19.34
N ALA A 257 1.42 -5.98 18.75
CA ALA A 257 2.73 -5.47 19.13
C ALA A 257 2.75 -4.98 20.59
N GLY A 258 1.71 -4.26 21.02
CA GLY A 258 1.55 -3.80 22.39
C GLY A 258 1.44 -4.94 23.42
N ARG A 259 0.67 -5.99 23.11
CA ARG A 259 0.55 -7.17 24.00
C ARG A 259 1.88 -7.90 24.18
N ARG A 260 2.66 -8.08 23.11
CA ARG A 260 3.98 -8.71 23.20
C ARG A 260 4.94 -7.95 24.10
N ARG A 261 5.02 -6.62 23.96
CA ARG A 261 5.88 -5.79 24.82
C ARG A 261 5.50 -5.88 26.31
N ARG A 262 4.21 -5.93 26.64
CA ARG A 262 3.77 -6.11 28.04
C ARG A 262 4.24 -7.44 28.61
N LEU A 263 4.12 -8.52 27.83
CA LEU A 263 4.57 -9.86 28.26
C LEU A 263 6.08 -9.93 28.47
N GLU A 264 6.86 -9.27 27.60
CA GLU A 264 8.32 -9.16 27.75
C GLU A 264 8.69 -8.38 29.01
N CYS A 265 8.05 -7.24 29.29
CA CYS A 265 8.25 -6.50 30.54
C CYS A 265 7.91 -7.33 31.78
N THR A 266 6.80 -8.09 31.77
CA THR A 266 6.44 -8.94 32.91
C THR A 266 7.44 -10.08 33.13
N ARG A 267 8.03 -10.64 32.07
CA ARG A 267 9.08 -11.67 32.20
C ARG A 267 10.37 -11.12 32.79
N VAL A 268 10.78 -9.91 32.39
CA VAL A 268 11.97 -9.26 32.95
C VAL A 268 11.76 -8.95 34.44
N LEU A 269 10.58 -8.46 34.82
CA LEU A 269 10.25 -8.19 36.23
C LEU A 269 10.14 -9.48 37.07
N ALA A 270 9.61 -10.57 36.51
CA ALA A 270 9.50 -11.85 37.20
C ALA A 270 10.83 -12.63 37.27
N GLY A 271 11.71 -12.46 36.29
CA GLY A 271 13.02 -13.12 36.23
C GLY A 271 14.15 -12.36 36.91
N GLY A 272 13.98 -11.07 37.19
CA GLY A 272 14.95 -10.22 37.89
C GLY A 272 15.01 -10.39 39.41
N GLY A 273 14.32 -11.38 39.97
CA GLY A 273 14.40 -11.77 41.38
C GLY A 273 15.49 -12.82 41.68
N GLY A 274 16.40 -13.09 40.74
CA GLY A 274 17.60 -13.89 40.98
C GLY A 274 18.62 -13.08 41.77
N GLU A 275 18.98 -13.61 42.94
CA GLU A 275 19.71 -12.99 44.04
C GLU A 275 20.96 -12.17 43.65
N PRO A 276 21.20 -11.01 44.31
CA PRO A 276 22.54 -10.45 44.38
C PRO A 276 23.41 -11.38 45.25
N SER A 277 24.32 -12.10 44.61
CA SER A 277 25.48 -12.74 45.23
C SER A 277 26.55 -11.72 45.62
#